data_AF-A0A9D9VL81-F1
#
_entry.id   AF-A0A9D9VL81-F1
#
_cell.length_a   1.000
_cell.length_b   1.000
_cell.length_c   1.000
_cell.angle_alpha   90.00
_cell.angle_beta   90.00
_cell.angle_gamma   90.00
#
_symmetry.space_group_name_H-M   'P 1'
#
loop_
_entity.id
_entity.type
_entity.pdbx_description
1 polymer ?
#
loop_
_entity_poly.entity_id
_entity_poly.type
_entity_poly.pdbx_seq_one_letter_code
_entity_poly.pdbx_strand_id
1 'polypeptide(L)'
;MDKKLVILISIAVVAVTIFVGLVWYGGQKTLPITEIPLDSPILGDGTQFHTYGAVTIRLGEQIVFEGLSVKVISLEEDSRCPTGVACIQAGTVRVKVEIVSGLGTSTPIISLGKSITTEAEVITLTATTPYPARDMSITKDEYQFTFTVTKRPTSGCFIGGCSSQICSDQPDVVSSCEYRSEYACYQKAACERQVSGKCGWTKTTELESCLLNPPAL
;
A
#
# COMPACT_ATOMS: atom_id res chain seq x y z
N MET A 1 -57.73 -59.86 -21.42
CA MET A 1 -56.94 -58.87 -22.18
C MET A 1 -56.23 -59.60 -23.30
N ASP A 2 -56.52 -59.23 -24.54
CA ASP A 2 -56.04 -59.92 -25.73
C ASP A 2 -54.53 -59.69 -25.91
N LYS A 3 -53.74 -60.76 -26.04
CA LYS A 3 -52.25 -60.67 -26.12
C LYS A 3 -51.81 -59.79 -27.30
N LYS A 4 -52.60 -59.76 -28.37
CA LYS A 4 -52.35 -58.88 -29.53
C LYS A 4 -52.53 -57.40 -29.19
N LEU A 5 -53.49 -57.07 -28.33
CA LEU A 5 -53.76 -55.69 -27.90
C LEU A 5 -52.62 -55.16 -27.01
N VAL A 6 -52.07 -56.00 -26.12
CA VAL A 6 -50.94 -55.61 -25.26
C VAL A 6 -49.68 -55.37 -26.08
N ILE A 7 -49.38 -56.20 -27.08
CA ILE A 7 -48.22 -56.04 -27.95
C ILE A 7 -48.33 -54.77 -28.80
N LEU A 8 -49.52 -54.48 -29.34
CA LEU A 8 -49.76 -53.27 -30.13
C LEU A 8 -49.60 -51.99 -29.30
N ILE A 9 -50.07 -51.99 -28.05
CA ILE A 9 -49.90 -50.85 -27.13
C ILE A 9 -48.41 -50.65 -26.80
N SER A 10 -47.67 -51.73 -26.53
CA SER A 10 -46.23 -51.63 -26.24
C SER A 10 -45.42 -51.08 -27.42
N ILE A 11 -45.72 -51.51 -28.65
CA ILE A 11 -45.04 -50.99 -29.85
C ILE A 11 -45.38 -49.51 -30.06
N ALA A 12 -46.65 -49.11 -29.86
CA ALA A 12 -47.07 -47.72 -29.97
C ALA A 12 -46.38 -46.82 -28.93
N VAL A 13 -46.24 -47.29 -27.67
CA VAL A 13 -45.55 -46.53 -26.61
C VAL A 13 -44.06 -46.37 -26.92
N VAL A 14 -43.39 -47.42 -27.40
CA VAL A 14 -41.97 -47.34 -27.78
C VAL A 14 -41.76 -46.44 -29.00
N ALA A 15 -42.66 -46.48 -29.99
CA ALA A 15 -42.58 -45.58 -31.14
C ALA A 15 -42.78 -44.12 -30.75
N VAL A 16 -43.71 -43.83 -29.82
CA VAL A 16 -43.94 -42.46 -29.32
C VAL A 16 -42.76 -41.94 -28.49
N THR A 17 -42.14 -42.77 -27.63
CA THR A 17 -40.97 -42.32 -26.86
C THR A 17 -39.74 -42.09 -27.72
N ILE A 18 -39.53 -42.89 -28.77
CA ILE A 18 -38.47 -42.67 -29.75
C ILE A 18 -38.71 -41.41 -30.57
N PHE A 19 -39.96 -41.16 -30.99
CA PHE A 19 -40.30 -39.95 -31.76
C PHE A 19 -40.16 -38.67 -30.92
N VAL A 20 -40.58 -38.70 -29.65
CA VAL A 20 -40.39 -37.57 -28.71
C VAL A 20 -38.91 -37.34 -28.41
N GLY A 21 -38.12 -38.41 -28.25
CA GLY A 21 -36.66 -38.32 -28.06
C GLY A 21 -35.93 -37.72 -29.26
N LEU A 22 -36.30 -38.11 -30.48
CA LEU A 22 -35.72 -37.56 -31.72
C LEU A 22 -36.08 -36.09 -31.94
N VAL A 23 -37.32 -35.68 -31.59
CA VAL A 23 -37.75 -34.28 -31.67
C VAL A 23 -37.06 -33.40 -30.63
N TRP A 24 -36.73 -33.94 -29.44
CA TRP A 24 -35.96 -33.21 -28.41
C TRP A 24 -34.46 -33.11 -28.71
N TYR A 25 -33.86 -34.10 -29.38
CA TYR A 25 -32.41 -34.10 -29.65
C TYR A 25 -31.99 -33.30 -30.90
N GLY A 26 -32.92 -33.00 -31.83
CA GLY A 26 -32.64 -32.22 -33.05
C GLY A 26 -32.51 -30.71 -32.85
N GLY A 27 -32.61 -30.22 -31.60
CA GLY A 27 -32.72 -28.80 -31.25
C GLY A 27 -31.48 -28.19 -30.59
N GLN A 28 -30.26 -28.65 -30.89
CA GLN A 28 -29.07 -27.84 -30.56
C GLN A 28 -29.01 -26.65 -31.51
N LYS A 29 -29.74 -25.60 -31.16
CA LYS A 29 -29.44 -24.25 -31.66
C LYS A 29 -28.01 -23.96 -31.22
N THR A 30 -27.06 -24.07 -32.14
CA THR A 30 -25.76 -23.45 -31.99
C THR A 30 -26.03 -21.98 -31.76
N LEU A 31 -25.77 -21.52 -30.53
CA LEU A 31 -25.75 -20.10 -30.24
C LEU A 31 -24.74 -19.49 -31.22
N PRO A 32 -25.11 -18.46 -32.00
CA PRO A 32 -24.14 -17.77 -32.81
C PRO A 32 -23.07 -17.27 -31.85
N ILE A 33 -21.83 -17.71 -32.07
CA ILE A 33 -20.65 -17.10 -31.49
C ILE A 33 -20.65 -15.69 -32.08
N THR A 34 -21.30 -14.79 -31.38
CA THR A 34 -21.22 -13.37 -31.70
C THR A 34 -19.76 -13.06 -31.40
N GLU A 35 -18.98 -12.86 -32.46
CA GLU A 35 -17.62 -12.36 -32.33
C GLU A 35 -17.70 -11.12 -31.45
N ILE A 36 -17.22 -11.25 -30.21
CA ILE A 36 -17.10 -10.13 -29.29
C ILE A 36 -16.15 -9.17 -30.02
N PRO A 37 -16.56 -7.94 -30.34
CA PRO A 37 -15.67 -6.98 -30.95
C PRO A 37 -14.45 -6.83 -30.05
N LEU A 38 -13.27 -7.04 -30.64
CA LEU A 38 -11.95 -6.94 -30.00
C LEU A 38 -11.63 -5.52 -29.46
N ASP A 39 -12.59 -4.60 -29.53
CA ASP A 39 -12.48 -3.21 -29.09
C ASP A 39 -13.38 -2.90 -27.87
N SER A 40 -13.90 -3.90 -27.18
CA SER A 40 -14.47 -3.65 -25.86
C SER A 40 -13.34 -3.47 -24.85
N PRO A 41 -13.15 -2.29 -24.24
CA PRO A 41 -12.24 -2.17 -23.12
C PRO A 41 -12.75 -3.10 -22.02
N ILE A 42 -11.96 -4.12 -21.72
CA ILE A 42 -12.13 -4.91 -20.50
C ILE A 42 -12.07 -3.87 -19.37
N LEU A 43 -13.20 -3.64 -18.70
CA LEU A 43 -13.19 -3.07 -17.36
C LEU A 43 -12.47 -4.11 -16.50
N GLY A 44 -11.14 -4.04 -16.52
CA GLY A 44 -10.27 -4.80 -15.67
C GLY A 44 -10.66 -4.47 -14.24
N ASP A 45 -10.97 -5.52 -13.50
CA ASP A 45 -10.87 -5.56 -12.05
C ASP A 45 -9.48 -5.00 -11.69
N GLY A 46 -9.48 -3.71 -11.35
CA GLY A 46 -8.36 -2.81 -11.52
C GLY A 46 -7.34 -2.95 -10.41
N THR A 47 -6.59 -4.05 -10.41
CA THR A 47 -5.25 -4.03 -9.82
C THR A 47 -4.35 -3.23 -10.75
N GLN A 48 -4.50 -1.90 -10.69
CA GLN A 48 -3.53 -1.00 -11.31
C GLN A 48 -2.20 -1.20 -10.59
N PHE A 49 -1.25 -1.85 -11.27
CA PHE A 49 0.11 -1.97 -10.77
C PHE A 49 0.77 -0.60 -10.87
N HIS A 50 1.05 0.00 -9.73
CA HIS A 50 1.76 1.27 -9.65
C HIS A 50 3.25 0.99 -9.34
N THR A 51 4.18 1.61 -10.06
CA THR A 51 5.60 1.52 -9.67
C THR A 51 5.82 2.29 -8.37
N TYR A 52 5.41 3.56 -8.36
CA TYR A 52 5.38 4.46 -7.21
C TYR A 52 4.30 5.53 -7.46
N GLY A 53 3.99 6.36 -6.48
CA GLY A 53 3.11 7.51 -6.64
C GLY A 53 2.01 7.59 -5.60
N ALA A 54 1.05 8.48 -5.84
CA ALA A 54 -0.11 8.69 -4.98
C ALA A 54 -1.30 7.85 -5.44
N VAL A 55 -1.90 7.09 -4.53
CA VAL A 55 -3.08 6.26 -4.79
C VAL A 55 -4.08 6.42 -3.65
N THR A 56 -5.36 6.51 -3.99
CA THR A 56 -6.46 6.64 -3.02
C THR A 56 -7.22 5.32 -2.93
N ILE A 57 -7.44 4.85 -1.70
CA ILE A 57 -8.18 3.60 -1.40
C ILE A 57 -9.13 3.77 -0.22
N ARG A 58 -10.12 2.89 -0.14
CA ARG A 58 -11.11 2.82 0.96
C ARG A 58 -10.69 1.82 2.05
N LEU A 59 -11.47 1.79 3.13
CA LEU A 59 -11.35 0.73 4.14
C LEU A 59 -11.54 -0.65 3.51
N GLY A 60 -10.65 -1.59 3.82
CA GLY A 60 -10.68 -2.97 3.33
C GLY A 60 -10.03 -3.16 1.95
N GLU A 61 -9.81 -2.09 1.19
CA GLU A 61 -9.14 -2.15 -0.11
C GLU A 61 -7.62 -2.27 0.03
N GLN A 62 -7.01 -2.85 -0.99
CA GLN A 62 -5.57 -3.09 -1.10
C GLN A 62 -5.03 -2.48 -2.39
N ILE A 63 -3.89 -1.79 -2.28
CA ILE A 63 -3.07 -1.36 -3.41
C ILE A 63 -1.83 -2.22 -3.51
N VAL A 64 -1.44 -2.50 -4.75
CA VAL A 64 -0.25 -3.28 -5.08
C VAL A 64 0.68 -2.41 -5.90
N PHE A 65 1.91 -2.28 -5.40
CA PHE A 65 3.05 -1.71 -6.10
C PHE A 65 4.05 -2.80 -6.47
N GLU A 66 5.11 -2.43 -7.18
CA GLU A 66 6.24 -3.33 -7.40
C GLU A 66 6.90 -3.68 -6.05
N GLY A 67 6.78 -4.95 -5.62
CA GLY A 67 7.41 -5.45 -4.39
C GLY A 67 6.72 -5.07 -3.07
N LEU A 68 5.62 -4.31 -3.12
CA LEU A 68 4.93 -3.78 -1.96
C LEU A 68 3.41 -3.91 -2.12
N SER A 69 2.70 -4.28 -1.06
CA SER A 69 1.24 -4.09 -0.99
C SER A 69 0.84 -3.40 0.30
N VAL A 70 -0.16 -2.52 0.21
CA VAL A 70 -0.71 -1.77 1.35
C VAL A 70 -2.21 -1.97 1.37
N LYS A 71 -2.76 -2.45 2.49
CA LYS A 71 -4.19 -2.62 2.71
C LYS A 71 -4.64 -1.86 3.93
N VAL A 72 -5.74 -1.13 3.85
CA VAL A 72 -6.30 -0.43 5.02
C VAL A 72 -7.17 -1.40 5.82
N ILE A 73 -6.78 -1.71 7.05
CA ILE A 73 -7.51 -2.63 7.92
C ILE A 73 -8.63 -1.88 8.64
N SER A 74 -8.30 -0.75 9.27
CA SER A 74 -9.23 0.00 10.12
C SER A 74 -8.83 1.46 10.30
N LEU A 75 -9.83 2.31 10.48
CA LEU A 75 -9.67 3.68 10.99
C LEU A 75 -9.60 3.62 12.52
N GLU A 76 -8.44 3.98 13.08
CA GLU A 76 -8.18 3.93 14.53
C GLU A 76 -8.60 5.24 15.21
N GLU A 77 -8.42 6.37 14.54
CA GLU A 77 -8.77 7.70 15.06
C GLU A 77 -9.05 8.68 13.92
N ASP A 78 -10.07 9.51 14.08
CA ASP A 78 -10.22 10.77 13.34
C ASP A 78 -10.63 11.88 14.31
N SER A 79 -9.64 12.67 14.72
CA SER A 79 -9.78 13.81 15.62
C SER A 79 -9.61 15.15 14.90
N ARG A 80 -9.64 15.16 13.55
CA ARG A 80 -9.49 16.38 12.76
C ARG A 80 -10.53 17.42 13.18
N CYS A 81 -10.07 18.66 13.37
CA CYS A 81 -10.93 19.78 13.72
C CYS A 81 -11.96 20.01 12.60
N PRO A 82 -13.27 19.84 12.83
CA PRO A 82 -14.24 20.02 11.76
C PRO A 82 -14.27 21.45 11.25
N THR A 83 -14.67 21.63 9.99
CA THR A 83 -14.96 22.99 9.48
C THR A 83 -16.15 23.59 10.23
N GLY A 84 -16.06 24.89 10.56
CA GLY A 84 -17.11 25.60 11.32
C GLY A 84 -17.07 25.42 12.84
N VAL A 85 -15.99 24.88 13.40
CA VAL A 85 -15.74 24.81 14.85
C VAL A 85 -14.39 25.41 15.22
N ALA A 86 -14.32 25.98 16.43
CA ALA A 86 -13.08 26.48 17.01
C ALA A 86 -12.48 25.38 17.88
N CYS A 87 -11.36 24.80 17.44
CA CYS A 87 -10.65 23.76 18.19
C CYS A 87 -9.46 24.34 18.97
N ILE A 88 -9.21 23.77 20.14
CA ILE A 88 -8.09 24.16 21.01
C ILE A 88 -6.78 23.46 20.59
N GLN A 89 -6.89 22.28 19.98
CA GLN A 89 -5.76 21.47 19.51
C GLN A 89 -5.98 21.00 18.07
N ALA A 90 -4.89 20.83 17.32
CA ALA A 90 -4.92 20.20 15.99
C ALA A 90 -4.95 18.68 16.17
N GLY A 91 -6.10 18.05 15.90
CA GLY A 91 -6.20 16.59 15.87
C GLY A 91 -5.66 15.99 14.57
N THR A 92 -5.80 14.68 14.42
CA THR A 92 -5.18 13.90 13.34
C THR A 92 -6.06 12.74 12.90
N VAL A 93 -5.66 12.04 11.84
CA VAL A 93 -6.22 10.75 11.45
C VAL A 93 -5.17 9.68 11.69
N ARG A 94 -5.58 8.52 12.22
CA ARG A 94 -4.73 7.35 12.39
C ARG A 94 -5.42 6.14 11.80
N VAL A 95 -4.70 5.41 10.95
CA VAL A 95 -5.22 4.20 10.28
C VAL A 95 -4.28 3.04 10.52
N LYS A 96 -4.85 1.88 10.76
CA LYS A 96 -4.12 0.62 10.80
C LYS A 96 -4.07 0.04 9.39
N VAL A 97 -2.85 -0.27 8.93
CA VAL A 97 -2.61 -0.83 7.60
C VAL A 97 -1.92 -2.17 7.73
N GLU A 98 -2.16 -3.07 6.78
CA GLU A 98 -1.31 -4.23 6.52
C GLU A 98 -0.35 -3.86 5.40
N ILE A 99 0.95 -4.09 5.63
CA ILE A 99 2.01 -3.85 4.65
C ILE A 99 2.73 -5.17 4.42
N VAL A 100 2.74 -5.63 3.16
CA VAL A 100 3.51 -6.80 2.73
C VAL A 100 4.64 -6.31 1.84
N SER A 101 5.88 -6.62 2.20
CA SER A 101 7.12 -6.17 1.54
C SER A 101 8.17 -7.30 1.52
N GLY A 102 9.37 -7.03 1.01
CA GLY A 102 10.50 -7.96 1.07
C GLY A 102 10.97 -8.30 2.49
N LEU A 103 10.69 -7.44 3.49
CA LEU A 103 10.93 -7.72 4.91
C LEU A 103 9.88 -8.63 5.56
N GLY A 104 8.79 -8.92 4.85
CA GLY A 104 7.64 -9.68 5.35
C GLY A 104 6.41 -8.81 5.56
N THR A 105 5.47 -9.32 6.36
CA THR A 105 4.18 -8.68 6.65
C THR A 105 4.21 -7.95 7.99
N SER A 106 3.76 -6.69 8.00
CA SER A 106 3.62 -5.87 9.21
C SER A 106 2.25 -5.19 9.26
N THR A 107 1.77 -4.84 10.46
CA THR A 107 0.45 -4.19 10.65
C THR A 107 0.51 -2.87 11.45
N PRO A 108 1.28 -1.87 10.99
CA PRO A 108 1.47 -0.64 11.75
C PRO A 108 0.27 0.32 11.70
N ILE A 109 0.30 1.32 12.58
CA ILE A 109 -0.63 2.46 12.58
C ILE A 109 0.08 3.68 11.98
N ILE A 110 -0.46 4.23 10.89
CA ILE A 110 0.06 5.42 10.23
C ILE A 110 -0.81 6.63 10.60
N SER A 111 -0.17 7.74 10.98
CA SER A 111 -0.88 9.02 11.22
C SER A 111 -0.84 9.91 9.97
N LEU A 112 -1.85 10.76 9.78
CA LEU A 112 -1.91 11.69 8.66
C LEU A 112 -0.66 12.58 8.61
N GLY A 113 -0.03 12.66 7.43
CA GLY A 113 1.22 13.37 7.20
C GLY A 113 2.47 12.68 7.74
N LYS A 114 2.35 11.46 8.31
CA LYS A 114 3.49 10.65 8.75
C LYS A 114 3.79 9.55 7.74
N SER A 115 5.04 9.12 7.76
CA SER A 115 5.58 8.10 6.86
C SER A 115 6.04 6.87 7.63
N ILE A 116 5.95 5.72 6.97
CA ILE A 116 6.61 4.47 7.36
C ILE A 116 7.56 4.08 6.26
N THR A 117 8.68 3.48 6.64
CA THR A 117 9.72 3.02 5.70
C THR A 117 9.81 1.51 5.73
N THR A 118 9.82 0.90 4.54
CA THR A 118 10.20 -0.51 4.32
C THR A 118 11.69 -0.59 3.96
N GLU A 119 12.17 -1.73 3.49
CA GLU A 119 13.52 -1.88 2.95
C GLU A 119 13.81 -0.92 1.79
N ALA A 120 12.82 -0.68 0.92
CA ALA A 120 13.03 0.01 -0.35
C ALA A 120 12.03 1.15 -0.62
N GLU A 121 11.02 1.35 0.23
CA GLU A 121 9.96 2.35 0.04
C GLU A 121 9.76 3.25 1.26
N VAL A 122 9.22 4.44 0.99
CA VAL A 122 8.63 5.35 1.98
C VAL A 122 7.15 5.46 1.65
N ILE A 123 6.31 5.10 2.61
CA ILE A 123 4.84 5.07 2.49
C ILE A 123 4.30 6.18 3.39
N THR A 124 3.63 7.17 2.81
CA THR A 124 3.09 8.32 3.55
C THR A 124 1.58 8.37 3.41
N LEU A 125 0.85 8.52 4.52
CA LEU A 125 -0.57 8.87 4.47
C LEU A 125 -0.68 10.38 4.20
N THR A 126 -0.93 10.76 2.96
CA THR A 126 -0.90 12.17 2.53
C THR A 126 -2.25 12.86 2.62
N ALA A 127 -3.35 12.12 2.46
CA ALA A 127 -4.68 12.68 2.62
C ALA A 127 -5.68 11.66 3.21
N THR A 128 -6.74 12.20 3.79
CA THR A 128 -7.93 11.44 4.19
C THR A 128 -9.15 12.28 3.85
N THR A 129 -10.11 11.70 3.15
CA THR A 129 -11.35 12.35 2.74
C THR A 129 -12.55 11.50 3.12
N PRO A 130 -13.71 12.10 3.41
CA PRO A 130 -13.96 13.55 3.48
C PRO A 130 -13.29 14.23 4.69
N TYR A 131 -13.20 15.56 4.67
CA TYR A 131 -12.79 16.34 5.84
C TYR A 131 -14.02 16.65 6.69
N PRO A 132 -13.97 16.51 8.03
CA PRO A 132 -15.15 16.68 8.86
C PRO A 132 -15.72 18.11 8.81
N ALA A 133 -17.03 18.22 8.92
CA ALA A 133 -17.75 19.48 9.04
C ALA A 133 -18.75 19.39 10.20
N ARG A 134 -19.07 20.51 10.86
CA ARG A 134 -19.93 20.57 12.05
C ARG A 134 -21.22 19.76 11.94
N ASP A 135 -21.86 19.78 10.78
CA ASP A 135 -23.19 19.18 10.54
C ASP A 135 -23.11 17.99 9.55
N MET A 136 -21.92 17.43 9.35
CA MET A 136 -21.70 16.28 8.48
C MET A 136 -21.42 15.04 9.32
N SER A 137 -22.25 14.00 9.16
CA SER A 137 -21.95 12.66 9.67
C SER A 137 -21.25 11.86 8.58
N ILE A 138 -20.05 11.35 8.86
CA ILE A 138 -19.25 10.54 7.91
C ILE A 138 -19.35 9.08 8.35
N THR A 139 -19.81 8.18 7.47
CA THR A 139 -19.79 6.74 7.73
C THR A 139 -18.43 6.13 7.39
N LYS A 140 -18.13 4.94 7.95
CA LYS A 140 -16.81 4.31 7.78
C LYS A 140 -16.45 4.02 6.31
N ASP A 141 -17.43 3.63 5.52
CA ASP A 141 -17.30 3.26 4.10
C ASP A 141 -17.11 4.46 3.15
N GLU A 142 -17.41 5.68 3.62
CA GLU A 142 -17.15 6.93 2.88
C GLU A 142 -15.68 7.35 2.94
N TYR A 143 -14.92 6.86 3.93
CA TYR A 143 -13.52 7.23 4.07
C TYR A 143 -12.67 6.72 2.92
N GLN A 144 -11.85 7.63 2.42
CA GLN A 144 -10.84 7.40 1.42
C GLN A 144 -9.50 7.92 1.95
N PHE A 145 -8.46 7.14 1.74
CA PHE A 145 -7.11 7.38 2.23
C PHE A 145 -6.18 7.46 1.04
N THR A 146 -5.49 8.58 0.90
CA THR A 146 -4.47 8.75 -0.13
C THR A 146 -3.12 8.42 0.47
N PHE A 147 -2.48 7.39 -0.09
CA PHE A 147 -1.11 7.04 0.22
C PHE A 147 -0.19 7.51 -0.90
N THR A 148 0.95 8.07 -0.53
CA THR A 148 2.04 8.33 -1.47
C THR A 148 3.18 7.38 -1.15
N VAL A 149 3.53 6.56 -2.13
CA VAL A 149 4.66 5.63 -2.05
C VAL A 149 5.77 6.15 -2.93
N THR A 150 6.97 6.26 -2.37
CA THR A 150 8.17 6.65 -3.10
C THR A 150 9.30 5.69 -2.80
N LYS A 151 10.26 5.58 -3.71
CA LYS A 151 11.50 4.83 -3.44
C LYS A 151 12.24 5.45 -2.25
N ARG A 152 12.66 4.61 -1.31
CA ARG A 152 13.56 5.00 -0.23
C ARG A 152 14.88 5.44 -0.86
N PRO A 153 15.43 6.60 -0.47
CA PRO A 153 16.73 7.02 -0.98
C PRO A 153 17.80 6.03 -0.49
N THR A 154 18.22 5.12 -1.36
CA THR A 154 19.32 4.17 -1.11
C THR A 154 20.67 4.70 -1.61
N SER A 155 20.67 5.89 -2.20
CA SER A 155 21.86 6.56 -2.70
C SER A 155 21.99 7.93 -2.05
N GLY A 156 23.05 8.11 -1.28
CA GLY A 156 23.35 9.34 -0.57
C GLY A 156 24.26 9.05 0.60
N CYS A 157 24.68 10.10 1.30
CA CYS A 157 25.31 9.98 2.60
C CYS A 157 24.40 10.67 3.61
N PHE A 158 24.04 9.93 4.65
CA PHE A 158 23.05 10.30 5.63
C PHE A 158 23.70 10.45 6.99
N ILE A 159 23.28 11.47 7.72
CA ILE A 159 23.67 11.69 9.11
C ILE A 159 22.71 10.91 10.00
N GLY A 160 23.24 9.97 10.78
CA GLY A 160 22.52 9.12 11.71
C GLY A 160 23.24 9.00 13.06
N GLY A 161 22.81 8.04 13.87
CA GLY A 161 23.23 7.89 15.27
C GLY A 161 22.44 8.78 16.22
N CYS A 162 22.40 8.39 17.50
CA CYS A 162 21.57 9.05 18.51
C CYS A 162 21.95 10.53 18.76
N SER A 163 23.22 10.90 18.48
CA SER A 163 23.74 12.27 18.61
C SER A 163 24.20 12.84 17.26
N SER A 164 23.68 12.32 16.14
CA SER A 164 24.06 12.74 14.77
C SER A 164 25.56 12.58 14.47
N GLN A 165 26.21 11.60 15.11
CA GLN A 165 27.65 11.38 15.03
C GLN A 165 28.08 10.39 13.94
N ILE A 166 27.14 9.74 13.25
CA ILE A 166 27.42 8.75 12.22
C ILE A 166 27.12 9.34 10.84
N CYS A 167 28.09 9.27 9.93
CA CYS A 167 27.86 9.49 8.50
C CYS A 167 27.89 8.13 7.79
N SER A 168 26.79 7.73 7.15
CA SER A 168 26.63 6.40 6.55
C SER A 168 25.90 6.47 5.21
N ASP A 169 26.05 5.44 4.38
CA ASP A 169 25.22 5.20 3.20
C ASP A 169 23.85 4.59 3.54
N GLN A 170 23.63 4.21 4.81
CA GLN A 170 22.34 3.75 5.31
C GLN A 170 21.58 4.91 5.98
N PRO A 171 20.32 5.19 5.59
CA PRO A 171 19.56 6.32 6.10
C PRO A 171 19.13 6.22 7.57
N ASP A 172 19.16 5.03 8.18
CA ASP A 172 18.58 4.78 9.53
C ASP A 172 19.58 4.13 10.49
N VAL A 173 20.87 4.42 10.33
CA VAL A 173 21.86 3.92 11.29
C VAL A 173 21.57 4.48 12.67
N VAL A 174 21.35 3.58 13.63
CA VAL A 174 21.21 3.90 15.05
C VAL A 174 22.49 3.51 15.79
N SER A 175 22.79 4.26 16.83
CA SER A 175 23.88 3.98 17.76
C SER A 175 23.34 3.81 19.17
N SER A 176 24.18 3.38 20.11
CA SER A 176 23.93 3.64 21.53
C SER A 176 23.75 5.16 21.76
N CYS A 177 22.89 5.53 22.71
CA CYS A 177 22.68 6.91 23.13
C CYS A 177 23.69 7.31 24.22
N GLU A 178 24.97 7.12 23.92
CA GLU A 178 26.06 7.59 24.78
C GLU A 178 26.20 9.11 24.63
N TYR A 179 26.44 9.79 25.75
CA TYR A 179 26.71 11.22 25.76
C TYR A 179 28.22 11.44 25.80
N ARG A 180 28.78 11.89 24.67
CA ARG A 180 30.21 12.18 24.53
C ARG A 180 30.42 13.56 23.90
N SER A 181 31.40 14.30 24.44
CA SER A 181 31.71 15.68 24.04
C SER A 181 32.04 15.82 22.56
N GLU A 182 32.75 14.84 21.99
CA GLU A 182 33.18 14.83 20.60
C GLU A 182 32.00 14.79 19.60
N TYR A 183 30.80 14.37 20.03
CA TYR A 183 29.65 14.31 19.13
C TYR A 183 29.16 15.69 18.70
N ALA A 184 29.38 16.72 19.51
CA ALA A 184 29.09 18.10 19.17
C ALA A 184 29.89 18.60 17.95
N CYS A 185 31.07 18.02 17.70
CA CYS A 185 31.92 18.38 16.57
C CYS A 185 31.31 17.99 15.22
N TYR A 186 30.49 16.93 15.17
CA TYR A 186 29.87 16.45 13.93
C TYR A 186 28.63 17.25 13.53
N GLN A 187 28.03 18.05 14.43
CA GLN A 187 26.81 18.82 14.12
C GLN A 187 26.98 19.82 12.96
N LYS A 188 28.22 20.27 12.71
CA LYS A 188 28.56 21.21 11.62
C LYS A 188 29.40 20.55 10.52
N ALA A 189 29.70 19.26 10.64
CA ALA A 189 30.52 18.56 9.67
C ALA A 189 29.71 18.20 8.42
N ALA A 190 30.37 18.15 7.27
CA ALA A 190 29.76 17.67 6.03
C ALA A 190 29.81 16.13 6.00
N CYS A 191 28.67 15.49 5.71
CA CYS A 191 28.56 14.05 5.48
C CYS A 191 28.42 13.78 3.98
N GLU A 192 29.47 13.28 3.36
CA GLU A 192 29.53 13.10 1.91
C GLU A 192 30.32 11.86 1.51
N ARG A 193 30.25 11.53 0.21
CA ARG A 193 30.94 10.36 -0.34
C ARG A 193 32.41 10.70 -0.52
N GLN A 194 33.27 9.99 0.20
CA GLN A 194 34.70 10.19 0.19
C GLN A 194 35.33 9.62 -1.09
N VAL A 195 36.59 9.97 -1.36
CA VAL A 195 37.37 9.42 -2.50
C VAL A 195 37.48 7.89 -2.49
N SER A 196 37.27 7.26 -1.33
CA SER A 196 37.19 5.80 -1.17
C SER A 196 35.87 5.19 -1.69
N GLY A 197 34.91 6.02 -2.11
CA GLY A 197 33.57 5.61 -2.50
C GLY A 197 32.60 5.39 -1.35
N LYS A 198 33.07 5.42 -0.08
CA LYS A 198 32.26 5.25 1.12
C LYS A 198 31.75 6.60 1.65
N CYS A 199 30.60 6.60 2.31
CA CYS A 199 30.17 7.78 3.07
C CYS A 199 31.04 7.99 4.30
N GLY A 200 31.35 9.25 4.59
CA GLY A 200 32.14 9.63 5.76
C GLY A 200 32.10 11.13 6.00
N TRP A 201 32.55 11.52 7.19
CA TRP A 201 32.71 12.93 7.55
C TRP A 201 33.88 13.55 6.80
N THR A 202 33.65 14.70 6.16
CA THR A 202 34.70 15.48 5.51
C THR A 202 35.67 16.01 6.56
N LYS A 203 36.94 15.62 6.44
CA LYS A 203 38.00 16.07 7.35
C LYS A 203 38.37 17.51 7.02
N THR A 204 37.75 18.45 7.72
CA THR A 204 38.17 19.86 7.71
C THR A 204 39.05 20.13 8.91
N THR A 205 39.88 21.17 8.83
CA THR A 205 40.73 21.60 9.96
C THR A 205 39.89 21.94 11.19
N GLU A 206 38.69 22.50 11.00
CA GLU A 206 37.75 22.81 12.09
C GLU A 206 37.26 21.54 12.78
N LEU A 207 36.88 20.52 12.01
CA LEU A 207 36.45 19.23 12.57
C LEU A 207 37.58 18.56 13.33
N GLU A 208 38.78 18.49 12.75
CA GLU A 208 39.94 17.88 13.39
C GLU A 208 40.34 18.62 14.68
N SER A 209 40.34 19.95 14.66
CA SER A 209 40.62 20.76 15.85
C SER A 209 39.59 20.55 16.96
N CYS A 210 38.30 20.46 16.61
CA CYS A 210 37.24 20.18 17.57
C CYS A 210 37.37 18.77 18.17
N LEU A 211 37.71 17.75 17.37
CA LEU A 211 37.89 16.40 17.88
C LEU A 211 39.10 16.28 18.83
N LEU A 212 40.12 17.13 18.66
CA LEU A 212 41.26 17.23 19.58
C LEU A 212 40.91 17.97 20.88
N ASN A 213 40.02 18.96 20.82
CA ASN A 213 39.59 19.77 21.96
C ASN A 213 38.06 19.93 21.96
N PRO A 214 37.31 18.85 22.29
CA PRO A 214 35.86 18.88 22.18
C PRO A 214 35.24 19.79 23.25
N PRO A 215 34.07 20.37 22.97
CA PRO A 215 33.40 21.24 23.94
C PRO A 215 33.03 20.46 25.21
N ALA A 216 33.09 21.14 26.36
CA ALA A 216 32.69 20.55 27.63
C ALA A 216 31.20 20.18 27.63
N LEU A 217 30.89 19.07 28.29
CA LEU A 217 29.54 18.54 28.51
C LEU A 217 28.77 19.34 29.56
#